data_AF-A0A2K5VD15-F1
#
_entry.id   AF-A0A2K5VD15-F1
#
_cell.length_a   1.000
_cell.length_b   1.000
_cell.length_c   1.000
_cell.angle_alpha   90.00
_cell.angle_beta   90.00
_cell.angle_gamma   90.00
#
_symmetry.space_group_name_H-M   'P 1'
#
loop_
_entity.id
_entity.type
_entity.pdbx_description
1 polymer ?
#
loop_
_entity_poly.entity_id
_entity_poly.type
_entity_poly.pdbx_seq_one_letter_code
_entity_poly.pdbx_strand_id
1 'polypeptide(L)'
;MNSIEIYPGDGSVFKSEGAYFGKYFTYYSIQEGSEEREEKTYSVNNLPPDRPGSPFSVGSLIKQATRILQHCVKMRLSLSHNYRICCWKMVPGINDSNILPLVLKESLIPSMGRFLAYSDDKVHAIFLDGITLTLNWNFSSPIEKRQVNQGLNLGWCKLTFPDGQDQLIQIEHPEPYERYVTTVTSWCRRLFQTSPREMPTHSSSSVLQENWVLEM
;
A
#
# COMPACT_ATOMS: atom_id res chain seq x y z
N MET A 1 4.87 -2.32 -0.07
CA MET A 1 5.69 -1.11 -0.22
C MET A 1 4.83 0.10 0.09
N ASN A 2 5.12 0.80 1.19
CA ASN A 2 4.41 2.04 1.59
C ASN A 2 5.35 3.27 1.55
N SER A 3 6.64 3.03 1.39
CA SER A 3 7.69 4.03 1.26
C SER A 3 8.70 3.57 0.22
N ILE A 4 9.51 4.50 -0.28
CA ILE A 4 10.61 4.31 -1.20
C ILE A 4 11.80 5.17 -0.75
N GLU A 5 12.99 4.63 -0.90
CA GLU A 5 14.26 5.33 -0.65
C GLU A 5 15.04 5.40 -1.97
N ILE A 6 15.66 6.53 -2.24
CA ILE A 6 16.40 6.80 -3.48
C ILE A 6 17.85 7.11 -3.11
N TYR A 7 18.78 6.34 -3.66
CA TYR A 7 20.21 6.54 -3.51
C TYR A 7 20.80 7.00 -4.85
N PRO A 8 21.14 8.29 -5.00
CA PRO A 8 21.69 8.81 -6.25
C PRO A 8 23.18 8.47 -6.47
N GLY A 9 23.87 7.96 -5.45
CA GLY A 9 25.25 7.46 -5.55
C GLY A 9 26.34 8.38 -4.97
N ASP A 10 25.96 9.50 -4.37
CA ASP A 10 26.85 10.47 -3.70
C ASP A 10 26.84 10.34 -2.17
N GLY A 11 26.28 9.25 -1.64
CA GLY A 11 26.09 9.04 -0.20
C GLY A 11 24.86 9.73 0.39
N SER A 12 24.13 10.55 -0.38
CA SER A 12 22.85 11.10 0.05
C SER A 12 21.70 10.09 -0.11
N VAL A 13 20.57 10.36 0.55
CA VAL A 13 19.35 9.56 0.41
C VAL A 13 18.10 10.43 0.42
N PHE A 14 17.18 10.13 -0.49
CA PHE A 14 15.81 10.66 -0.44
C PHE A 14 14.89 9.60 0.14
N LYS A 15 14.18 9.92 1.21
CA LYS A 15 13.21 9.02 1.85
C LYS A 15 11.81 9.57 1.70
N SER A 16 10.92 8.79 1.10
CA SER A 16 9.50 9.18 1.06
C SER A 16 8.87 9.07 2.45
N GLU A 17 8.01 10.01 2.80
CA GLU A 17 7.20 9.88 4.02
C GLU A 17 6.10 8.83 3.83
N GLY A 18 6.20 7.71 4.56
CA GLY A 18 5.37 6.52 4.34
C GLY A 18 3.87 6.73 4.54
N ALA A 19 3.47 7.70 5.37
CA ALA A 19 2.05 8.03 5.58
C ALA A 19 1.45 8.81 4.40
N TYR A 20 2.27 9.59 3.68
CA TYR A 20 1.82 10.50 2.63
C TYR A 20 2.09 9.98 1.23
N PHE A 21 2.42 8.69 1.10
CA PHE A 21 2.47 7.98 -0.17
C PHE A 21 3.31 8.68 -1.25
N GLY A 22 4.47 9.19 -0.83
CA GLY A 22 5.40 9.89 -1.72
C GLY A 22 4.87 11.23 -2.21
N LYS A 23 4.03 11.94 -1.43
CA LYS A 23 3.78 13.39 -1.59
C LYS A 23 4.96 14.24 -1.09
N TYR A 24 5.69 13.72 -0.11
CA TYR A 24 6.83 14.37 0.51
C TYR A 24 8.03 13.42 0.55
N PHE A 25 9.22 14.00 0.35
CA PHE A 25 10.49 13.31 0.42
C PHE A 25 11.46 14.10 1.29
N THR A 26 12.06 13.45 2.26
CA THR A 26 13.12 14.03 3.05
C THR A 26 14.47 13.60 2.49
N TYR A 27 15.27 14.60 2.14
CA TYR A 27 16.64 14.44 1.69
C TYR A 27 17.58 14.53 2.88
N TYR A 28 18.50 13.58 2.94
CA TYR A 28 19.57 13.53 3.92
C TYR A 28 20.91 13.50 3.19
N SER A 29 21.80 14.42 3.51
CA SER A 29 23.20 14.37 3.11
C SER A 29 24.12 14.70 4.26
N ILE A 30 25.31 14.09 4.24
CA ILE A 30 26.41 14.42 5.13
C ILE A 30 27.32 15.36 4.34
N GLN A 31 27.58 16.56 4.85
CA GLN A 31 28.53 17.46 4.20
C GLN A 31 29.96 16.96 4.48
N GLU A 32 30.77 16.82 3.43
CA GLU A 32 32.18 16.46 3.58
C GLU A 32 32.91 17.50 4.43
N GLY A 33 33.36 17.08 5.62
CA GLY A 33 34.14 17.90 6.55
C GLY A 33 33.36 18.49 7.73
N SER A 34 32.06 18.24 7.86
CA SER A 34 31.27 18.59 9.07
C SER A 34 30.43 17.40 9.55
N GLU A 35 30.21 17.29 10.86
CA GLU A 35 29.22 16.35 11.43
C GLU A 35 27.77 16.84 11.25
N GLU A 36 27.55 17.97 10.55
CA GLU A 36 26.22 18.53 10.35
C GLU A 36 25.49 17.79 9.23
N ARG A 37 24.40 17.13 9.61
CA ARG A 37 23.48 16.47 8.70
C ARG A 37 22.55 17.51 8.10
N GLU A 38 22.63 17.69 6.78
CA GLU A 38 21.66 18.52 6.07
C GLU A 38 20.37 17.72 5.86
N GLU A 39 19.26 18.24 6.38
CA GLU A 39 17.92 17.68 6.22
C GLU A 39 17.03 18.66 5.46
N LYS A 40 16.44 18.20 4.36
CA LYS A 40 15.57 19.03 3.52
C LYS A 40 14.36 18.27 3.00
N THR A 41 13.17 18.83 3.19
CA THR A 41 11.92 18.23 2.71
C THR A 41 11.50 18.82 1.37
N TYR A 42 11.20 17.93 0.42
CA TYR A 42 10.69 18.24 -0.90
C TYR A 42 9.22 17.82 -1.01
N SER A 43 8.38 18.71 -1.56
CA SER A 43 7.01 18.39 -1.96
C SER A 43 6.99 18.07 -3.45
N VAL A 44 6.31 16.98 -3.83
CA VAL A 44 6.16 16.58 -5.24
C VAL A 44 5.46 17.66 -6.09
N ASN A 45 4.59 18.45 -5.46
CA ASN A 45 3.84 19.51 -6.15
C ASN A 45 4.68 20.77 -6.38
N ASN A 46 5.81 20.93 -5.69
CA ASN A 46 6.64 22.11 -5.75
C ASN A 46 8.13 21.73 -5.77
N LEU A 47 8.51 20.98 -6.80
CA LEU A 47 9.88 20.50 -6.98
C LEU A 47 10.78 21.64 -7.50
N PRO A 48 12.03 21.73 -7.01
CA PRO A 48 12.96 22.75 -7.48
C PRO A 48 13.29 22.54 -8.97
N PRO A 49 13.62 23.63 -9.70
CA PRO A 49 14.17 23.50 -11.04
C PRO A 49 15.55 22.85 -11.01
N ASP A 50 15.93 22.26 -12.14
CA ASP A 50 17.24 21.63 -12.29
C ASP A 50 18.36 22.66 -12.22
N ARG A 51 19.43 22.32 -11.51
CA ARG A 51 20.61 23.17 -11.35
C ARG A 51 21.70 22.73 -12.33
N PRO A 52 22.26 23.64 -13.16
CA PRO A 52 23.40 23.33 -14.01
C PRO A 52 24.59 22.83 -13.16
N GLY A 53 25.23 21.73 -13.60
CA GLY A 53 26.38 21.14 -12.88
C GLY A 53 26.01 20.18 -11.73
N SER A 54 24.72 19.98 -11.44
CA SER A 54 24.28 18.95 -10.48
C SER A 54 24.47 17.54 -11.05
N PRO A 55 24.92 16.54 -10.26
CA PRO A 55 25.08 15.16 -10.72
C PRO A 55 23.73 14.49 -11.04
N PHE A 56 22.62 15.00 -10.48
CA PHE A 56 21.28 14.50 -10.74
C PHE A 56 20.22 15.60 -10.65
N SER A 57 19.04 15.31 -11.20
CA SER A 57 17.83 16.13 -11.08
C SER A 57 16.96 15.63 -9.92
N VAL A 58 16.84 16.43 -8.86
CA VAL A 58 15.95 16.15 -7.72
C VAL A 58 14.51 15.94 -8.21
N GLY A 59 14.07 16.82 -9.12
CA GLY A 59 12.72 16.76 -9.67
C GLY A 59 12.45 15.46 -10.42
N SER A 60 13.40 15.00 -11.23
CA SER A 60 13.27 13.76 -11.99
C SER A 60 13.28 12.52 -11.10
N LEU A 61 14.21 12.46 -10.13
CA LEU A 61 14.29 11.35 -9.17
C LEU A 61 13.00 11.20 -8.37
N ILE A 62 12.51 12.30 -7.80
CA ILE A 62 11.28 12.28 -7.00
C ILE A 62 10.08 11.89 -7.87
N LYS A 63 9.93 12.45 -9.07
CA LYS A 63 8.83 12.08 -9.98
C LYS A 63 8.86 10.59 -10.34
N GLN A 64 10.04 10.04 -10.61
CA GLN A 64 10.19 8.63 -10.92
C GLN A 64 9.83 7.75 -9.72
N ALA A 65 10.31 8.09 -8.52
CA ALA A 65 10.00 7.37 -7.30
C ALA A 65 8.49 7.42 -6.98
N THR A 66 7.84 8.57 -7.12
CA THR A 66 6.38 8.70 -6.94
C THR A 66 5.62 7.83 -7.92
N ARG A 67 6.02 7.78 -9.21
CA ARG A 67 5.38 6.91 -10.22
C ARG A 67 5.51 5.43 -9.85
N ILE A 68 6.69 4.98 -9.43
CA ILE A 68 6.94 3.61 -8.99
C ILE A 68 6.07 3.28 -7.78
N LEU A 69 6.08 4.14 -6.76
CA LEU A 69 5.31 3.95 -5.54
C LEU A 69 3.81 3.83 -5.85
N GLN A 70 3.26 4.77 -6.64
CA GLN A 70 1.86 4.75 -7.09
C GLN A 70 1.51 3.48 -7.86
N HIS A 71 2.37 3.06 -8.79
CA HIS A 71 2.17 1.82 -9.53
C HIS A 71 2.11 0.61 -8.58
N CYS A 72 3.04 0.50 -7.64
CA CYS A 72 3.07 -0.61 -6.68
C CYS A 72 1.79 -0.70 -5.83
N VAL A 73 1.20 0.42 -5.40
CA VAL A 73 -0.07 0.36 -4.64
C VAL A 73 -1.27 0.08 -5.53
N LYS A 74 -1.33 0.65 -6.74
CA LYS A 74 -2.39 0.29 -7.69
C LYS A 74 -2.37 -1.22 -7.98
N MET A 75 -1.18 -1.79 -8.17
CA MET A 75 -1.00 -3.23 -8.35
C MET A 75 -1.41 -4.03 -7.11
N ARG A 76 -1.06 -3.56 -5.90
CA ARG A 76 -1.45 -4.21 -4.65
C ARG A 76 -2.96 -4.21 -4.41
N LEU A 77 -3.63 -3.14 -4.82
CA LEU A 77 -5.08 -2.96 -4.76
C LEU A 77 -5.80 -3.51 -6.01
N SER A 78 -5.09 -4.15 -6.93
CA SER A 78 -5.69 -4.80 -8.08
C SER A 78 -6.25 -6.17 -7.70
N LEU A 79 -7.42 -6.51 -8.25
CA LEU A 79 -7.99 -7.85 -8.13
C LEU A 79 -7.35 -8.86 -9.11
N SER A 80 -6.76 -8.37 -10.20
CA SER A 80 -6.21 -9.22 -11.27
C SER A 80 -4.83 -9.80 -10.96
N HIS A 81 -4.18 -9.35 -9.88
CA HIS A 81 -2.80 -9.72 -9.60
C HIS A 81 -2.60 -10.17 -8.15
N ASN A 82 -2.05 -11.38 -8.00
CA ASN A 82 -1.52 -11.87 -6.74
C ASN A 82 -0.22 -11.12 -6.43
N TYR A 83 -0.32 -9.98 -5.74
CA TYR A 83 0.83 -9.15 -5.35
C TYR A 83 1.89 -9.90 -4.51
N ARG A 84 1.54 -11.09 -4.01
CA ARG A 84 2.47 -11.98 -3.30
C ARG A 84 3.52 -12.61 -4.20
N ILE A 85 3.34 -12.59 -5.53
CA ILE A 85 4.23 -13.25 -6.49
C ILE A 85 4.89 -12.19 -7.36
N CYS A 86 5.99 -11.65 -6.86
CA CYS A 86 6.92 -10.89 -7.68
C CYS A 86 7.74 -11.87 -8.53
N CYS A 87 7.82 -11.66 -9.84
CA CYS A 87 8.52 -12.57 -10.77
C CYS A 87 10.00 -12.84 -10.42
N TRP A 88 10.67 -11.89 -9.77
CA TRP A 88 12.05 -12.01 -9.29
C TRP A 88 12.21 -12.80 -7.98
N LYS A 89 11.11 -13.15 -7.31
CA LYS A 89 11.06 -14.07 -6.15
C LYS A 89 10.58 -15.47 -6.52
N MET A 90 10.32 -15.75 -7.80
CA MET A 90 9.94 -17.09 -8.23
C MET A 90 11.19 -17.98 -8.21
N VAL A 91 11.25 -18.91 -7.25
CA VAL A 91 12.16 -20.06 -7.33
C VAL A 91 11.57 -21.02 -8.38
N PRO A 92 12.31 -21.40 -9.44
CA PRO A 92 11.80 -22.34 -10.43
C PRO A 92 11.63 -23.71 -9.76
N GLY A 93 10.39 -24.17 -9.55
CA GLY A 93 10.12 -25.54 -9.08
C GLY A 93 8.97 -25.72 -8.10
N ILE A 94 8.45 -24.64 -7.50
CA ILE A 94 7.25 -24.74 -6.65
C ILE A 94 6.04 -24.49 -7.54
N ASN A 95 5.24 -25.54 -7.75
CA ASN A 95 3.99 -25.50 -8.50
C ASN A 95 2.91 -24.83 -7.65
N ASP A 96 3.14 -23.57 -7.25
CA ASP A 96 2.10 -22.74 -6.65
C ASP A 96 1.22 -22.26 -7.80
N SER A 97 0.22 -23.08 -8.12
CA SER A 97 -0.93 -22.66 -8.93
C SER A 97 -1.31 -21.24 -8.54
N ASN A 98 -1.54 -20.34 -9.50
CA ASN A 98 -2.11 -19.03 -9.25
C ASN A 98 -3.40 -19.17 -8.42
N ILE A 99 -3.31 -19.20 -7.08
CA ILE A 99 -4.47 -19.35 -6.22
C ILE A 99 -5.19 -18.02 -6.35
N LEU A 100 -6.25 -18.02 -7.15
CA LEU A 100 -7.13 -16.86 -7.25
C LEU A 100 -7.70 -16.61 -5.85
N PRO A 101 -7.71 -15.36 -5.37
CA PRO A 101 -8.27 -15.06 -4.07
C PRO A 101 -9.73 -15.53 -4.01
N LEU A 102 -10.05 -16.35 -3.00
CA LEU A 102 -11.40 -16.89 -2.78
C LEU A 102 -12.26 -15.84 -2.09
N VAL A 103 -13.52 -15.69 -2.50
CA VAL A 103 -14.49 -14.86 -1.78
C VAL A 103 -14.86 -15.56 -0.47
N LEU A 104 -14.45 -14.99 0.66
CA LEU A 104 -14.76 -15.48 2.00
C LEU A 104 -16.14 -15.01 2.48
N LYS A 105 -16.51 -13.78 2.12
CA LYS A 105 -17.79 -13.20 2.51
C LYS A 105 -18.35 -12.33 1.41
N GLU A 106 -19.65 -12.46 1.22
CA GLU A 106 -20.44 -11.60 0.36
C GLU A 106 -21.59 -10.96 1.14
N SER A 107 -21.93 -9.73 0.81
CA SER A 107 -23.11 -9.05 1.31
C SER A 107 -23.72 -8.15 0.24
N LEU A 108 -25.03 -8.24 0.09
CA LEU A 108 -25.82 -7.30 -0.69
C LEU A 108 -26.44 -6.29 0.27
N ILE A 109 -26.02 -5.03 0.17
CA ILE A 109 -26.54 -3.94 1.00
C ILE A 109 -27.58 -3.18 0.16
N PRO A 110 -28.86 -3.20 0.56
CA PRO A 110 -29.90 -2.42 -0.12
C PRO A 110 -29.47 -0.97 -0.31
N SER A 111 -29.83 -0.38 -1.45
CA SER A 111 -29.50 1.01 -1.86
C SER A 111 -28.00 1.39 -1.91
N MET A 112 -27.08 0.47 -1.63
CA MET A 112 -25.64 0.71 -1.67
C MET A 112 -24.92 -0.13 -2.71
N GLY A 113 -25.11 -1.45 -2.72
CA GLY A 113 -24.50 -2.34 -3.70
C GLY A 113 -23.99 -3.66 -3.13
N ARG A 114 -22.99 -4.25 -3.81
CA ARG A 114 -22.44 -5.59 -3.51
C ARG A 114 -21.04 -5.47 -2.89
N PHE A 115 -20.82 -6.17 -1.80
CA PHE A 115 -19.59 -6.11 -1.00
C PHE A 115 -18.99 -7.51 -0.87
N LEU A 116 -17.70 -7.63 -1.15
CA LEU A 116 -16.95 -8.88 -1.24
C LEU A 116 -15.68 -8.76 -0.39
N ALA A 117 -15.42 -9.76 0.45
CA ALA A 117 -14.15 -9.91 1.15
C ALA A 117 -13.45 -11.16 0.64
N TYR A 118 -12.18 -11.02 0.29
CA TYR A 118 -11.36 -12.06 -0.30
C TYR A 118 -10.36 -12.64 0.72
N SER A 119 -9.86 -13.84 0.44
CA SER A 119 -8.89 -14.56 1.26
C SER A 119 -7.50 -13.93 1.34
N ASP A 120 -7.19 -12.96 0.47
CA ASP A 120 -5.93 -12.22 0.43
C ASP A 120 -6.00 -10.84 1.10
N ASP A 121 -6.95 -10.67 2.02
CA ASP A 121 -7.26 -9.44 2.76
C ASP A 121 -7.84 -8.31 1.89
N LYS A 122 -8.17 -8.56 0.62
CA LYS A 122 -8.83 -7.55 -0.22
C LYS A 122 -10.31 -7.48 0.09
N VAL A 123 -10.83 -6.25 0.11
CA VAL A 123 -12.25 -5.95 0.12
C VAL A 123 -12.58 -5.20 -1.15
N HIS A 124 -13.61 -5.65 -1.85
CA HIS A 124 -14.11 -5.03 -3.05
C HIS A 124 -15.60 -4.72 -2.89
N ALA A 125 -15.98 -3.47 -3.10
CA ALA A 125 -17.35 -3.04 -3.12
C ALA A 125 -17.71 -2.49 -4.51
N ILE A 126 -18.88 -2.87 -4.99
CA ILE A 126 -19.47 -2.42 -6.25
C ILE A 126 -20.73 -1.66 -5.88
N PHE A 127 -20.72 -0.34 -6.05
CA PHE A 127 -21.83 0.52 -5.71
C PHE A 127 -22.85 0.60 -6.87
N LEU A 128 -24.10 0.94 -6.54
CA LEU A 128 -25.19 1.02 -7.53
C LEU A 128 -24.97 2.11 -8.60
N ASP A 129 -24.16 3.12 -8.31
CA ASP A 129 -23.75 4.17 -9.25
C ASP A 129 -22.60 3.73 -10.18
N GLY A 130 -22.15 2.49 -10.07
CA GLY A 130 -21.07 1.91 -10.88
C GLY A 130 -19.67 2.22 -10.38
N ILE A 131 -19.51 3.02 -9.31
CA ILE A 131 -18.22 3.20 -8.65
C ILE A 131 -17.85 1.91 -7.94
N THR A 132 -16.59 1.51 -8.04
CA THR A 132 -16.06 0.40 -7.24
C THR A 132 -14.98 0.88 -6.30
N LEU A 133 -14.89 0.25 -5.14
CA LEU A 133 -13.87 0.53 -4.13
C LEU A 133 -13.13 -0.75 -3.80
N THR A 134 -11.80 -0.72 -3.92
CA THR A 134 -10.93 -1.80 -3.47
C THR A 134 -9.99 -1.32 -2.38
N LEU A 135 -9.92 -2.01 -1.26
CA LEU A 135 -8.97 -1.75 -0.19
C LEU A 135 -8.42 -3.04 0.38
N ASN A 136 -7.28 -2.98 1.06
CA ASN A 136 -6.83 -4.09 1.89
C ASN A 136 -7.31 -3.85 3.32
N TRP A 137 -8.01 -4.83 3.87
CA TRP A 137 -8.48 -4.84 5.24
C TRP A 137 -7.90 -6.04 5.95
N ASN A 138 -7.08 -5.81 6.98
CA ASN A 138 -6.55 -6.91 7.77
C ASN A 138 -7.65 -7.47 8.67
N PHE A 139 -8.09 -8.70 8.42
CA PHE A 139 -9.09 -9.40 9.23
C PHE A 139 -8.48 -10.18 10.42
N SER A 140 -7.15 -10.12 10.59
CA SER A 140 -6.45 -10.78 11.71
C SER A 140 -6.78 -10.10 13.05
N SER A 141 -6.91 -10.90 14.12
CA SER A 141 -7.39 -10.43 15.42
C SER A 141 -6.51 -9.33 16.07
N PRO A 142 -7.08 -8.47 16.93
CA PRO A 142 -6.34 -7.48 17.73
C PRO A 142 -5.36 -8.09 18.74
N ILE A 143 -5.37 -9.42 18.95
CA ILE A 143 -4.74 -10.05 20.12
C ILE A 143 -3.22 -10.26 19.94
N GLU A 144 -2.69 -10.23 18.70
CA GLU A 144 -1.29 -10.58 18.47
C GLU A 144 -0.31 -9.44 18.13
N LYS A 145 -0.71 -8.17 18.09
CA LYS A 145 0.26 -7.08 17.84
C LYS A 145 0.05 -5.86 18.74
N ARG A 146 0.46 -6.02 19.99
CA ARG A 146 0.83 -4.92 20.91
C ARG A 146 2.32 -4.55 20.80
N GLN A 147 2.96 -4.81 19.66
CA GLN A 147 4.30 -4.33 19.34
C GLN A 147 4.21 -3.20 18.32
N VAL A 148 4.42 -1.99 18.84
CA VAL A 148 5.20 -0.89 18.27
C VAL A 148 5.29 -0.87 16.73
N ASN A 149 4.50 0.03 16.13
CA ASN A 149 4.50 0.48 14.73
C ASN A 149 3.80 -0.39 13.66
N GLN A 150 2.67 0.16 13.17
CA GLN A 150 2.24 0.13 11.75
C GLN A 150 2.34 -1.22 11.00
N GLY A 151 1.31 -2.05 11.16
CA GLY A 151 1.10 -3.28 10.38
C GLY A 151 -0.09 -3.21 9.42
N LEU A 152 -0.06 -2.28 8.45
CA LEU A 152 -0.65 -2.44 7.11
C LEU A 152 -2.19 -2.55 6.95
N ASN A 153 -2.97 -1.63 7.53
CA ASN A 153 -4.04 -1.05 6.71
C ASN A 153 -3.34 -0.10 5.74
N LEU A 154 -3.67 -0.18 4.45
CA LEU A 154 -2.98 0.63 3.44
C LEU A 154 -3.04 2.12 3.72
N GLY A 155 -3.91 2.60 4.62
CA GLY A 155 -4.27 4.03 4.74
C GLY A 155 -4.92 4.56 3.46
N TRP A 156 -5.04 3.73 2.44
CA TRP A 156 -5.40 4.09 1.08
C TRP A 156 -6.33 3.03 0.50
N CYS A 157 -7.28 3.49 -0.29
CA CYS A 157 -8.17 2.66 -1.09
C CYS A 157 -8.09 3.10 -2.55
N LYS A 158 -8.47 2.21 -3.46
CA LYS A 158 -8.58 2.47 -4.89
C LYS A 158 -10.05 2.61 -5.23
N LEU A 159 -10.44 3.78 -5.70
CA LEU A 159 -11.72 3.98 -6.38
C LEU A 159 -11.53 3.77 -7.88
N THR A 160 -12.44 3.02 -8.49
CA THR A 160 -12.55 2.92 -9.94
C THR A 160 -13.90 3.49 -10.34
N PHE A 161 -13.89 4.52 -11.16
CA PHE A 161 -15.09 5.20 -11.64
C PHE A 161 -15.75 4.42 -12.79
N PRO A 162 -17.03 4.72 -13.12
CA PRO A 162 -17.74 4.06 -14.21
C PRO A 162 -17.07 4.19 -15.59
N ASP A 163 -16.24 5.22 -15.78
CA ASP A 163 -15.44 5.44 -16.99
C ASP A 163 -14.15 4.59 -17.03
N GLY A 164 -13.89 3.80 -15.99
CA GLY A 164 -12.70 2.96 -15.82
C GLY A 164 -11.49 3.67 -15.24
N GLN A 165 -11.59 4.97 -14.88
CA GLN A 165 -10.47 5.67 -14.26
C GLN A 165 -10.25 5.24 -12.81
N ASP A 166 -8.98 5.06 -12.44
CA ASP A 166 -8.55 4.67 -11.09
C ASP A 166 -7.98 5.86 -10.31
N GLN A 167 -8.50 6.12 -9.12
CA GLN A 167 -7.99 7.11 -8.16
C GLN A 167 -7.64 6.46 -6.81
N LEU A 168 -6.48 6.82 -6.26
CA LEU A 168 -6.08 6.41 -4.90
C LEU A 168 -6.55 7.48 -3.90
N ILE A 169 -7.31 7.05 -2.90
CA ILE A 169 -7.90 7.91 -1.87
C ILE A 169 -7.42 7.48 -0.50
N GLN A 170 -7.05 8.45 0.33
CA GLN A 170 -6.64 8.20 1.70
C GLN A 170 -7.88 7.90 2.56
N ILE A 171 -7.83 6.83 3.35
CA ILE A 171 -8.96 6.39 4.19
C ILE A 171 -9.20 7.39 5.33
N GLU A 172 -8.15 8.00 5.87
CA GLU A 172 -8.28 9.00 6.95
C GLU A 172 -8.84 10.34 6.46
N HIS A 173 -8.67 10.65 5.17
CA HIS A 173 -9.14 11.90 4.56
C HIS A 173 -9.85 11.61 3.22
N PRO A 174 -11.04 10.98 3.26
CA PRO A 174 -11.67 10.42 2.08
C PRO A 174 -12.44 11.44 1.23
N GLU A 175 -12.52 12.70 1.65
CA GLU A 175 -13.31 13.74 0.97
C GLU A 175 -12.89 13.91 -0.50
N PRO A 176 -13.84 13.99 -1.45
CA PRO A 176 -15.32 14.02 -1.31
C PRO A 176 -16.00 12.63 -1.29
N TYR A 177 -15.25 11.54 -1.24
CA TYR A 177 -15.71 10.16 -1.40
C TYR A 177 -16.04 9.46 -0.07
N GLU A 178 -16.31 10.23 0.97
CA GLU A 178 -16.53 9.73 2.34
C GLU A 178 -17.63 8.67 2.39
N ARG A 179 -18.73 8.85 1.66
CA ARG A 179 -19.83 7.88 1.60
C ARG A 179 -19.34 6.47 1.23
N TYR A 180 -18.47 6.35 0.24
CA TYR A 180 -17.98 5.05 -0.22
C TYR A 180 -17.04 4.43 0.82
N VAL A 181 -16.07 5.21 1.30
CA VAL A 181 -15.04 4.75 2.24
C VAL A 181 -15.66 4.37 3.60
N THR A 182 -16.52 5.20 4.16
CA THR A 182 -17.18 4.95 5.45
C THR A 182 -18.12 3.75 5.41
N THR A 183 -18.85 3.56 4.31
CA THR A 183 -19.74 2.40 4.14
C THR A 183 -18.96 1.10 4.13
N VAL A 184 -17.87 1.03 3.34
CA VAL A 184 -17.02 -0.17 3.26
C VAL A 184 -16.32 -0.46 4.58
N THR A 185 -15.66 0.53 5.18
CA THR A 185 -14.94 0.36 6.44
C THR A 185 -15.87 -0.04 7.59
N SER A 186 -17.10 0.50 7.61
CA SER A 186 -18.13 0.12 8.58
C SER A 186 -18.63 -1.31 8.36
N TRP A 187 -18.79 -1.74 7.11
CA TRP A 187 -19.11 -3.13 6.78
C TRP A 187 -17.99 -4.09 7.23
N CYS A 188 -16.72 -3.78 6.92
CA CYS A 188 -15.57 -4.59 7.36
C CYS A 188 -15.51 -4.71 8.89
N ARG A 189 -15.76 -3.61 9.62
CA ARG A 189 -15.78 -3.62 11.08
C ARG A 189 -16.91 -4.49 11.64
N ARG A 190 -18.09 -4.49 11.02
CA ARG A 190 -19.22 -5.36 11.43
C ARG A 190 -18.92 -6.84 11.19
N LEU A 191 -18.28 -7.19 10.08
CA LEU A 191 -17.83 -8.56 9.83
C LEU A 191 -16.91 -9.07 10.93
N PHE A 192 -16.04 -8.20 11.44
CA PHE A 192 -15.14 -8.53 12.55
C PHE A 192 -15.88 -8.75 13.89
N GLN A 193 -16.93 -7.96 14.16
CA GLN A 193 -17.70 -8.06 15.41
C GLN A 193 -18.64 -9.26 15.46
N THR A 194 -19.11 -9.74 14.31
CA THR A 194 -20.09 -10.84 14.20
C THR A 194 -19.45 -12.21 13.96
N SER A 195 -18.13 -12.27 13.73
CA SER A 195 -17.40 -13.52 13.50
C SER A 195 -16.31 -13.76 14.56
N PRO A 196 -16.66 -14.21 15.77
CA PRO A 196 -15.73 -15.00 16.56
C PRO A 196 -15.63 -16.40 15.93
N ARG A 197 -14.77 -16.50 14.91
CA ARG A 197 -14.05 -17.73 14.51
C ARG A 197 -14.92 -18.98 14.26
N GLU A 198 -15.35 -19.16 13.01
CA GLU A 198 -15.37 -20.51 12.41
C GLU A 198 -14.06 -20.67 11.64
N MET A 199 -13.06 -21.29 12.28
CA MET A 199 -11.81 -21.69 11.60
C MET A 199 -12.02 -23.04 10.90
N PRO A 200 -11.66 -23.17 9.62
CA PRO A 200 -11.18 -24.45 9.11
C PRO A 200 -9.76 -24.66 9.63
N THR A 201 -9.58 -25.65 10.48
CA THR A 201 -8.28 -26.09 10.98
C THR A 201 -7.47 -26.67 9.81
N HIS A 202 -6.47 -25.95 9.31
CA HIS A 202 -5.42 -26.55 8.51
C HIS A 202 -4.04 -26.18 9.05
N SER A 203 -3.45 -27.19 9.69
CA SER A 203 -2.04 -27.51 9.89
C SER A 203 -1.03 -26.36 9.92
N SER A 204 -0.49 -26.15 11.12
CA SER A 204 0.76 -25.46 11.41
C SER A 204 1.93 -25.91 10.52
N SER A 205 2.57 -24.96 9.84
CA SER A 205 3.98 -25.08 9.47
C SER A 205 4.74 -23.86 10.02
N SER A 206 5.59 -24.11 11.01
CA SER A 206 6.53 -23.15 11.58
C SER A 206 7.55 -22.72 10.53
N VAL A 207 7.65 -21.41 10.25
CA VAL A 207 8.78 -20.87 9.48
C VAL A 207 9.49 -19.83 10.36
N LEU A 208 10.76 -20.11 10.57
CA LEU A 208 11.74 -19.35 11.35
C LEU A 208 11.84 -17.90 10.89
N GLN A 209 11.97 -17.02 11.88
CA GLN A 209 12.28 -15.61 11.73
C GLN A 209 13.75 -15.46 11.31
N GLU A 210 14.00 -15.00 10.09
CA GLU A 210 15.33 -14.58 9.66
C GLU A 210 15.33 -13.08 9.36
N ASN A 211 16.15 -12.34 10.09
CA ASN A 211 16.47 -10.94 9.83
C ASN A 211 17.69 -10.88 8.90
N TRP A 212 17.64 -10.08 7.84
CA TRP A 212 18.82 -9.81 7.01
C TRP A 212 19.00 -8.30 6.79
N VAL A 213 20.22 -7.82 6.98
CA VAL A 213 20.75 -6.50 6.62
C VAL A 213 21.67 -6.70 5.43
N LEU A 214 21.60 -5.82 4.42
CA LEU A 214 22.54 -5.76 3.30
C LEU A 214 23.31 -4.44 3.40
N GLU A 215 24.62 -4.55 3.67
CA GLU A 215 25.61 -3.54 3.29
C GLU A 215 26.10 -3.87 1.87
N MET A 216 26.43 -2.84 1.09
CA MET A 216 27.13 -2.99 -0.19
C MET A 216 28.63 -3.16 0.05
#